data_AF-A0A6A4Z6F5-F1
#
_entry.id   AF-A0A6A4Z6F5-F1
#
_cell.length_a   1.000
_cell.length_b   1.000
_cell.length_c   1.000
_cell.angle_alpha   90.00
_cell.angle_beta   90.00
_cell.angle_gamma   90.00
#
_symmetry.space_group_name_H-M   'P 1'
#
loop_
_entity.id
_entity.type
_entity.pdbx_description
1 polymer ?
#
loop_
_entity_poly.entity_id
_entity_poly.type
_entity_poly.pdbx_seq_one_letter_code
_entity_poly.pdbx_strand_id
1 'polypeptide(L)'
;MDADIHTRVAVIRYHFGLEQFNRGAFDKAQVEFSLALRHNASVYHYYVRRGDCYRYLEQNDLAFQDYKQAQLLNPVDPDVKVRELI
;
A
#
# COMPACT_ATOMS: atom_id res chain seq x y z
N MET A 1 -6.98 -20.99 12.44
CA MET A 1 -7.63 -21.12 11.12
C MET A 1 -7.90 -19.74 10.50
N ASP A 2 -8.20 -18.71 11.31
CA ASP A 2 -8.57 -17.36 10.80
C ASP A 2 -7.41 -16.50 10.26
N ALA A 3 -6.19 -16.66 10.78
CA ALA A 3 -5.03 -15.90 10.30
C ALA A 3 -4.69 -16.19 8.82
N ASP A 4 -4.94 -17.42 8.36
CA ASP A 4 -4.76 -17.82 6.96
C ASP A 4 -5.80 -17.15 6.05
N ILE A 5 -7.05 -17.05 6.52
CA ILE A 5 -8.14 -16.38 5.80
C ILE A 5 -7.84 -14.89 5.65
N HIS A 6 -7.46 -14.20 6.73
CA HIS A 6 -7.11 -12.78 6.67
C HIS A 6 -5.94 -12.51 5.73
N THR A 7 -4.93 -13.37 5.73
CA THR A 7 -3.78 -13.25 4.82
C THR A 7 -4.20 -13.40 3.36
N ARG A 8 -5.02 -14.40 3.04
CA ARG A 8 -5.52 -14.63 1.67
C ARG A 8 -6.40 -13.47 1.18
N VAL A 9 -7.28 -12.94 2.03
CA VAL A 9 -8.11 -11.79 1.69
C VAL A 9 -7.24 -10.56 1.43
N ALA A 10 -6.21 -10.32 2.25
CA ALA A 10 -5.29 -9.19 2.05
C ALA A 10 -4.60 -9.26 0.68
N VAL A 11 -4.14 -10.45 0.28
CA VAL A 11 -3.50 -10.68 -1.04
C VAL A 11 -4.48 -10.43 -2.19
N ILE A 12 -5.74 -10.91 -2.08
CA ILE A 12 -6.76 -10.66 -3.12
C ILE A 12 -7.03 -9.16 -3.27
N ARG A 13 -7.19 -8.45 -2.15
CA ARG A 13 -7.38 -6.99 -2.15
C ARG A 13 -6.21 -6.26 -2.77
N TYR A 14 -4.98 -6.69 -2.47
CA TYR A 14 -3.78 -6.15 -3.10
C TYR A 14 -3.79 -6.32 -4.63
N HIS A 15 -4.17 -7.49 -5.14
CA HIS A 15 -4.26 -7.72 -6.58
C HIS A 15 -5.32 -6.85 -7.27
N PHE A 16 -6.49 -6.66 -6.65
CA PHE A 16 -7.48 -5.71 -7.17
C PHE A 16 -6.97 -4.27 -7.14
N GLY A 17 -6.26 -3.87 -6.09
CA GLY A 17 -5.60 -2.57 -6.04
C GLY A 17 -4.61 -2.36 -7.18
N LEU A 18 -3.79 -3.37 -7.49
CA LEU A 18 -2.86 -3.31 -8.63
C LEU A 18 -3.59 -3.19 -9.97
N GLU A 19 -4.71 -3.91 -10.16
CA GLU A 19 -5.51 -3.81 -11.38
C GLU A 19 -6.05 -2.38 -11.58
N GLN A 20 -6.61 -1.77 -10.53
CA GLN A 20 -7.11 -0.40 -10.59
C GLN A 20 -5.98 0.60 -10.82
N PHE A 21 -4.84 0.41 -10.14
CA PHE A 21 -3.66 1.26 -10.28
C PHE A 21 -3.12 1.25 -11.72
N ASN A 22 -3.02 0.08 -12.33
CA ASN A 22 -2.57 -0.07 -13.72
C ASN A 22 -3.53 0.56 -14.73
N ARG A 23 -4.80 0.77 -14.34
CA ARG A 23 -5.81 1.51 -15.13
C ARG A 23 -5.78 3.02 -14.86
N GLY A 24 -4.92 3.51 -13.98
CA GLY A 24 -4.88 4.91 -13.54
C GLY A 24 -6.03 5.30 -12.59
N ALA A 25 -6.82 4.34 -12.12
CA ALA A 25 -7.91 4.58 -11.17
C ALA A 25 -7.36 4.61 -9.73
N PHE A 26 -6.55 5.63 -9.43
CA PHE A 26 -5.83 5.74 -8.16
C PHE A 26 -6.77 5.91 -6.95
N ASP A 27 -7.90 6.57 -7.15
CA ASP A 27 -8.99 6.72 -6.16
C ASP A 27 -9.57 5.37 -5.74
N LYS A 28 -9.72 4.43 -6.67
CA LYS A 28 -10.20 3.07 -6.41
C LYS A 28 -9.08 2.18 -5.87
N ALA A 29 -7.87 2.32 -6.41
CA ALA A 29 -6.72 1.55 -5.98
C ALA A 29 -6.39 1.77 -4.51
N GLN A 30 -6.41 3.02 -4.02
CA GLN A 30 -6.14 3.31 -2.60
C GLN A 30 -7.17 2.68 -1.65
N VAL A 31 -8.42 2.47 -2.09
CA VAL A 31 -9.45 1.77 -1.31
C VAL A 31 -9.09 0.30 -1.17
N GLU A 32 -8.74 -0.37 -2.27
CA GLU A 32 -8.36 -1.79 -2.23
C GLU A 32 -7.08 -2.02 -1.41
N PHE A 33 -6.07 -1.16 -1.52
CA PHE A 33 -4.88 -1.25 -0.66
C PHE A 33 -5.20 -0.98 0.82
N SER A 34 -6.12 -0.07 1.12
CA SER A 34 -6.60 0.14 2.49
C SER A 34 -7.33 -1.08 3.05
N LEU A 35 -8.09 -1.80 2.22
CA LEU A 35 -8.72 -3.06 2.62
C LEU A 35 -7.67 -4.16 2.83
N ALA A 36 -6.63 -4.24 2.01
CA ALA A 36 -5.51 -5.15 2.22
C ALA A 36 -4.84 -4.90 3.59
N LEU A 37 -4.59 -3.63 3.93
CA LEU A 37 -4.03 -3.21 5.22
C LEU A 37 -4.93 -3.53 6.40
N ARG A 38 -6.26 -3.41 6.27
CA ARG A 38 -7.22 -3.81 7.32
C ARG A 38 -7.14 -5.30 7.66
N HIS A 39 -6.77 -6.14 6.70
CA HIS A 39 -6.65 -7.57 6.89
C HIS A 39 -5.23 -8.00 7.28
N ASN A 40 -4.21 -7.32 6.75
CA ASN A 40 -2.83 -7.55 7.14
C ASN A 40 -1.99 -6.27 7.00
N ALA A 41 -1.73 -5.62 8.14
CA ALA A 41 -0.95 -4.39 8.23
C ALA A 41 0.57 -4.62 8.36
N SER A 42 1.08 -5.86 8.40
CA SER A 42 2.53 -6.09 8.50
C SER A 42 3.24 -6.12 7.14
N VAL A 43 2.48 -6.06 6.04
CA VAL A 43 3.02 -6.10 4.68
C VAL A 43 3.31 -4.69 4.17
N TYR A 44 4.58 -4.29 4.21
CA TYR A 44 5.02 -2.95 3.83
C TYR A 44 4.64 -2.55 2.38
N HIS A 45 4.58 -3.52 1.45
CA HIS A 45 4.19 -3.28 0.05
C HIS A 45 2.80 -2.61 -0.07
N TYR A 46 1.87 -2.90 0.84
CA TYR A 46 0.53 -2.34 0.77
C TYR A 46 0.55 -0.84 1.09
N TYR A 47 1.37 -0.42 2.04
CA TYR A 47 1.63 0.99 2.32
C TYR A 47 2.31 1.67 1.13
N VAL A 48 3.34 1.06 0.54
CA VAL A 48 4.01 1.60 -0.65
C VAL A 48 3.01 1.87 -1.77
N ARG A 49 2.16 0.90 -2.12
CA ARG A 49 1.20 1.05 -3.21
C ARG A 49 0.11 2.07 -2.90
N ARG A 50 -0.36 2.14 -1.66
CA ARG A 50 -1.34 3.16 -1.27
C ARG A 50 -0.72 4.56 -1.26
N GLY A 51 0.53 4.69 -0.80
CA GLY A 51 1.31 5.91 -0.89
C GLY A 51 1.52 6.36 -2.33
N ASP A 52 1.80 5.43 -3.25
CA ASP A 52 1.87 5.73 -4.68
C ASP A 52 0.54 6.30 -5.19
N CYS A 53 -0.60 5.72 -4.79
CA CYS A 53 -1.92 6.25 -5.15
C CYS A 53 -2.11 7.68 -4.64
N TYR A 54 -1.78 7.94 -3.37
CA TYR A 54 -1.88 9.28 -2.79
C TYR A 54 -0.99 10.29 -3.51
N ARG A 55 0.22 9.90 -3.90
CA ARG A 55 1.12 10.75 -4.70
C ARG A 55 0.52 11.11 -6.05
N TYR A 56 -0.07 10.15 -6.77
CA TYR A 56 -0.76 10.42 -8.04
C TYR A 56 -2.05 11.23 -7.88
N LEU A 57 -2.66 11.23 -6.70
CA LEU A 57 -3.82 12.04 -6.33
C LEU A 57 -3.42 13.40 -5.73
N GLU A 58 -2.13 13.76 -5.75
CA GLU A 58 -1.57 15.00 -5.17
C GLU A 58 -1.78 15.13 -3.64
N GLN A 59 -2.02 14.01 -2.95
CA GLN A 59 -2.18 13.93 -1.50
C GLN A 59 -0.85 13.58 -0.82
N ASN A 60 0.14 14.46 -0.99
CA ASN A 60 1.54 14.19 -0.61
C ASN A 60 1.74 13.88 0.88
N ASP A 61 0.99 14.54 1.78
CA ASP A 61 1.08 14.29 3.22
C ASP A 61 0.69 12.85 3.58
N LEU A 62 -0.34 12.31 2.91
CA LEU A 62 -0.78 10.93 3.12
C LEU A 62 0.20 9.93 2.48
N ALA A 63 0.76 10.27 1.32
CA ALA A 63 1.80 9.46 0.68
C ALA A 63 3.03 9.32 1.58
N PHE A 64 3.51 10.44 2.13
CA PHE A 64 4.66 10.47 3.04
C PHE A 64 4.43 9.60 4.29
N GLN A 65 3.24 9.69 4.90
CA GLN A 65 2.89 8.86 6.05
C GLN A 65 2.94 7.36 5.72
N ASP A 66 2.42 6.97 4.55
CA ASP A 66 2.45 5.57 4.10
C ASP A 66 3.88 5.09 3.81
N TYR A 67 4.70 5.90 3.14
CA TYR A 67 6.11 5.54 2.89
C TYR A 67 6.92 5.41 4.17
N LYS A 68 6.69 6.31 5.15
CA LYS A 68 7.29 6.20 6.48
C LYS A 68 6.88 4.92 7.19
N GLN A 69 5.59 4.57 7.13
CA GLN A 69 5.10 3.33 7.73
C GLN A 69 5.69 2.09 7.04
N ALA A 70 5.83 2.11 5.71
CA ALA A 70 6.51 1.05 4.98
C ALA A 70 7.96 0.90 5.42
N GLN A 71 8.68 2.00 5.66
CA GLN A 71 10.07 1.97 6.10
C GLN A 71 10.22 1.42 7.52
N LEU A 72 9.31 1.78 8.42
CA LEU A 72 9.29 1.21 9.77
C LEU A 72 9.11 -0.32 9.75
N LEU A 73 8.36 -0.84 8.79
CA LEU A 73 8.16 -2.29 8.60
C LEU A 73 9.32 -2.97 7.88
N ASN A 74 9.94 -2.31 6.90
CA ASN A 74 11.10 -2.83 6.18
C ASN A 74 12.15 -1.73 5.92
N PRO A 75 13.07 -1.50 6.86
CA PRO A 75 14.03 -0.40 6.79
C PRO A 75 15.18 -0.64 5.81
N VAL A 76 15.37 -1.89 5.35
CA VAL A 76 16.48 -2.26 4.46
C VAL A 76 16.08 -2.29 2.99
N ASP A 77 14.78 -2.17 2.67
CA ASP A 77 14.31 -2.17 1.29
C ASP A 77 14.70 -0.86 0.57
N PRO A 78 15.52 -0.93 -0.49
CA PRO A 78 15.91 0.24 -1.26
C PRO A 78 14.71 1.00 -1.87
N ASP A 79 13.68 0.28 -2.30
CA ASP A 79 12.50 0.84 -2.98
C ASP A 79 11.65 1.67 -2.02
N VAL A 80 11.62 1.29 -0.74
CA VAL A 80 10.96 2.06 0.32
C VAL A 80 11.79 3.29 0.68
N LYS A 81 13.11 3.13 0.78
CA LYS A 81 14.04 4.20 1.15
C LYS A 81 14.05 5.36 0.15
N VAL A 82 13.93 5.07 -1.14
CA VAL A 82 13.88 6.11 -2.19
C VAL A 82 12.58 6.92 -2.10
N ARG A 83 11.46 6.28 -1.75
CA ARG A 83 10.14 6.94 -1.69
C ARG A 83 9.93 7.83 -0.47
N GLU A 84 10.76 7.73 0.56
CA GLU A 84 10.71 8.65 1.71
C GLU A 84 11.30 10.05 1.39
N LEU A 85 12.08 10.16 0.31
CA LEU A 85 12.83 11.37 -0.05
C LEU A 85 12.11 12.29 -1.04
N ILE A 86 10.93 11.90 -1.50
CA ILE A 86 10.07 12.61 -2.48
C ILE A 86 8.83 13.18 -1.80
#